data_AF-A0AAW0VR33-F1
#
_entry.id   AF-A0AAW0VR33-F1
#
_cell.length_a   1.000
_cell.length_b   1.000
_cell.length_c   1.000
_cell.angle_alpha   90.00
_cell.angle_beta   90.00
_cell.angle_gamma   90.00
#
_symmetry.space_group_name_H-M   'P 1'
#
loop_
_entity.id
_entity.type
_entity.pdbx_description
1 polymer ?
#
loop_
_entity_poly.entity_id
_entity_poly.type
_entity_poly.pdbx_seq_one_letter_code
_entity_poly.pdbx_strand_id
1 'polypeptide(L)'
;PNLTWRDMQYLVVETAVPTKEALEEEGWQTNGRGKKFHLLQGYGAVDAGKMVEAALKWKNVTPQTIAISSLFNGYRTIYPDKWLNISKDLTVSDVTQDSCMKGVEHVIANITLTHRSRKQLSIFIVSPSG
;
A
#
# COMPACT_ATOMS: atom_id res chain seq x y z
N PRO A 1 6.31 -21.72 17.12
CA PRO A 1 5.81 -20.38 16.72
C PRO A 1 6.94 -19.60 16.02
N ASN A 2 6.96 -19.63 14.67
CA ASN A 2 8.08 -19.13 13.86
C ASN A 2 7.72 -17.92 12.99
N LEU A 3 6.45 -17.48 13.00
CA LEU A 3 5.99 -16.35 12.21
C LEU A 3 6.61 -15.04 12.75
N THR A 4 7.13 -14.22 11.84
CA THR A 4 7.55 -12.86 12.16
C THR A 4 6.34 -11.92 12.19
N TRP A 5 6.55 -10.69 12.66
CA TRP A 5 5.51 -9.65 12.63
C TRP A 5 5.03 -9.33 11.20
N ARG A 6 5.92 -9.42 10.20
CA ARG A 6 5.53 -9.24 8.78
C ARG A 6 4.73 -10.42 8.27
N ASP A 7 5.13 -11.65 8.60
CA ASP A 7 4.39 -12.84 8.20
C ASP A 7 2.92 -12.77 8.66
N MET A 8 2.68 -12.27 9.87
CA MET A 8 1.32 -12.04 10.38
C MET A 8 0.53 -11.03 9.53
N GLN A 9 1.15 -9.93 9.08
CA GLN A 9 0.48 -8.97 8.21
C GLN A 9 0.17 -9.57 6.83
N TYR A 10 1.11 -10.32 6.26
CA TYR A 10 0.88 -11.04 5.01
C TYR A 10 -0.27 -12.03 5.13
N LEU A 11 -0.32 -12.82 6.22
CA LEU A 11 -1.43 -13.76 6.45
C LEU A 11 -2.77 -13.03 6.44
N VAL A 12 -2.88 -11.89 7.13
CA VAL A 12 -4.10 -11.08 7.10
C VAL A 12 -4.45 -10.64 5.68
N VAL A 13 -3.51 -10.09 4.91
CA VAL A 13 -3.75 -9.66 3.52
C VAL A 13 -4.13 -10.83 2.61
N GLU A 14 -3.53 -12.00 2.82
CA GLU A 14 -3.75 -13.16 1.97
C GLU A 14 -5.07 -13.86 2.25
N THR A 15 -5.53 -13.86 3.51
CA THR A 15 -6.71 -14.64 3.95
C THR A 15 -7.94 -13.81 4.26
N ALA A 16 -7.82 -12.49 4.43
CA ALA A 16 -8.98 -11.62 4.63
C ALA A 16 -9.92 -11.71 3.41
N VAL A 17 -11.22 -11.67 3.69
CA VAL A 17 -12.26 -11.78 2.68
C VAL A 17 -13.30 -10.66 2.87
N PRO A 18 -13.64 -9.91 1.82
CA PRO A 18 -14.80 -9.03 1.85
C PRO A 18 -16.06 -9.87 2.10
N THR A 19 -16.96 -9.43 2.98
CA THR A 19 -18.27 -10.07 3.11
C THR A 19 -19.14 -9.76 1.89
N LYS A 20 -20.26 -10.45 1.73
CA LYS A 20 -21.17 -10.19 0.60
C LYS A 20 -21.74 -8.77 0.69
N GLU A 21 -22.17 -8.40 1.89
CA GLU A 21 -22.73 -7.09 2.21
C GLU A 21 -21.67 -6.00 2.00
N ALA A 22 -20.43 -6.26 2.41
CA ALA A 22 -19.33 -5.33 2.19
C ALA A 22 -19.09 -5.03 0.70
N LEU A 23 -19.21 -6.04 -0.18
CA LEU A 23 -19.03 -5.88 -1.63
C LEU A 23 -20.17 -5.11 -2.31
N GLU A 24 -21.28 -4.86 -1.63
CA GLU A 24 -22.37 -4.01 -2.10
C GLU A 24 -22.06 -2.51 -1.88
N GLU A 25 -21.10 -2.18 -1.00
CA GLU A 25 -20.62 -0.81 -0.80
C GLU A 25 -19.78 -0.32 -1.99
N GLU A 26 -19.95 0.94 -2.37
CA GLU A 26 -19.09 1.59 -3.36
C GLU A 26 -17.69 1.84 -2.78
N GLY A 27 -16.66 1.77 -3.64
CA GLY A 27 -15.29 2.14 -3.28
C GLY A 27 -14.29 0.98 -3.24
N TRP A 28 -14.74 -0.27 -3.44
CA TRP A 28 -13.84 -1.41 -3.58
C TRP A 28 -13.03 -1.30 -4.86
N GLN A 29 -11.72 -1.49 -4.72
CA GLN A 29 -10.75 -1.43 -5.81
C GLN A 29 -9.94 -2.72 -5.85
N THR A 30 -9.40 -3.06 -7.02
CA THR A 30 -8.50 -4.20 -7.18
C THR A 30 -7.10 -3.68 -7.41
N ASN A 31 -6.16 -4.03 -6.53
CA ASN A 31 -4.77 -3.57 -6.65
C ASN A 31 -3.99 -4.34 -7.75
N GLY A 32 -2.75 -3.93 -8.01
CA GLY A 32 -1.88 -4.58 -9.01
C GLY A 32 -1.54 -6.06 -8.73
N ARG A 33 -1.85 -6.58 -7.53
CA ARG A 33 -1.74 -8.02 -7.19
C ARG A 33 -3.06 -8.78 -7.36
N GLY A 34 -4.11 -8.14 -7.90
CA GLY A 34 -5.43 -8.76 -8.07
C GLY A 34 -6.23 -8.91 -6.77
N LYS A 35 -5.81 -8.28 -5.67
CA LYS A 35 -6.53 -8.31 -4.38
C LYS A 35 -7.48 -7.13 -4.30
N LYS A 36 -8.72 -7.40 -3.85
CA LYS A 36 -9.69 -6.36 -3.53
C LYS A 36 -9.34 -5.67 -2.23
N PHE A 37 -9.44 -4.34 -2.21
CA PHE A 37 -9.31 -3.54 -1.00
C PHE A 37 -10.31 -2.38 -1.00
N HIS A 38 -10.64 -1.89 0.19
CA HIS A 38 -11.46 -0.71 0.42
C HIS A 38 -10.75 0.19 1.43
N LEU A 39 -10.82 1.51 1.25
CA LEU A 39 -10.10 2.46 2.12
C LEU A 39 -10.52 2.34 3.59
N LEU A 40 -11.80 2.04 3.85
CA LEU A 40 -12.34 1.92 5.21
C LEU A 40 -12.32 0.48 5.75
N GLN A 41 -12.27 -0.53 4.87
CA GLN A 41 -12.41 -1.94 5.28
C GLN A 41 -11.13 -2.77 5.07
N GLY A 42 -10.07 -2.16 4.53
CA GLY A 42 -8.84 -2.87 4.18
C GLY A 42 -9.10 -3.97 3.16
N TYR A 43 -8.55 -5.17 3.39
CA TYR A 43 -8.76 -6.35 2.54
C TYR A 43 -10.04 -7.14 2.89
N GLY A 44 -10.85 -6.64 3.83
CA GLY A 44 -12.07 -7.29 4.30
C GLY A 44 -11.94 -7.88 5.71
N ALA A 45 -12.89 -8.73 6.08
CA ALA A 45 -12.95 -9.34 7.39
C ALA A 45 -11.85 -10.40 7.58
N VAL A 46 -11.28 -10.44 8.78
CA VAL A 46 -10.32 -11.47 9.17
C VAL A 46 -11.06 -12.79 9.37
N ASP A 47 -10.63 -13.83 8.66
CA ASP A 47 -11.10 -15.20 8.82
C ASP A 47 -10.07 -15.99 9.63
N ALA A 48 -10.35 -16.22 10.92
CA ALA A 48 -9.42 -16.90 11.81
C ALA A 48 -9.09 -18.33 11.36
N GLY A 49 -10.07 -19.06 10.81
CA GLY A 49 -9.88 -20.42 10.31
C GLY A 49 -8.92 -20.43 9.14
N LYS A 50 -9.19 -19.61 8.11
CA LYS A 50 -8.31 -19.49 6.95
C LYS A 50 -6.91 -18.99 7.33
N MET A 51 -6.81 -18.06 8.28
CA MET A 51 -5.52 -17.54 8.73
C MET A 51 -4.68 -18.63 9.38
N VAL A 52 -5.27 -19.47 10.23
CA VAL A 52 -4.57 -20.62 10.86
C VAL A 52 -4.20 -21.68 9.81
N GLU A 53 -5.10 -22.02 8.90
CA GLU A 53 -4.83 -22.99 7.83
C GLU A 53 -3.68 -22.54 6.92
N ALA A 54 -3.62 -21.24 6.58
CA ALA A 54 -2.52 -20.66 5.82
C ALA A 54 -1.22 -20.65 6.64
N ALA A 55 -1.30 -20.30 7.93
CA ALA A 55 -0.15 -20.27 8.83
C ALA A 55 0.56 -21.63 8.97
N LEU A 56 -0.20 -22.73 8.98
CA LEU A 56 0.35 -24.09 9.06
C LEU A 56 1.25 -24.45 7.86
N LYS A 57 1.04 -23.82 6.71
CA LYS A 57 1.78 -24.04 5.46
C LYS A 57 2.68 -22.85 5.10
N TRP A 58 2.78 -21.87 6.00
CA TRP A 58 3.43 -20.60 5.70
C TRP A 58 4.95 -20.77 5.61
N LYS A 59 5.53 -20.19 4.55
CA LYS A 59 6.96 -20.01 4.44
C LYS A 59 7.26 -18.54 4.75
N ASN A 60 8.08 -18.30 5.77
CA ASN A 60 8.43 -16.94 6.17
C ASN A 60 8.94 -16.12 4.99
N VAL A 61 8.53 -14.86 4.94
CA VAL A 61 8.97 -13.91 3.91
C VAL A 61 10.46 -13.62 4.05
N THR A 62 11.08 -13.18 2.95
CA THR A 62 12.48 -12.75 2.94
C THR A 62 12.70 -11.55 3.86
N PRO A 63 13.95 -11.28 4.31
CA PRO A 63 14.27 -10.09 5.10
C PRO A 63 13.71 -8.79 4.51
N GLN A 64 13.37 -7.84 5.38
CA GLN A 64 12.80 -6.57 4.96
C GLN A 64 13.88 -5.70 4.30
N THR A 65 13.54 -5.11 3.17
CA THR A 65 14.35 -4.08 2.51
C THR A 65 13.59 -2.77 2.55
N ILE A 66 14.27 -1.67 2.90
CA ILE A 66 13.72 -0.31 2.80
C ILE A 66 14.37 0.38 1.61
N ALA A 67 13.53 0.86 0.69
CA ALA A 67 13.95 1.61 -0.49
C ALA A 67 13.45 3.05 -0.38
N ILE A 68 14.34 4.02 -0.57
CA ILE A 68 14.04 5.45 -0.38
C ILE A 68 14.36 6.20 -1.66
N SER A 69 13.40 6.99 -2.16
CA SER A 69 13.58 7.83 -3.34
C SER A 69 12.97 9.20 -3.13
N SER A 70 13.67 10.24 -3.58
CA SER A 70 13.08 11.57 -3.71
C SER A 70 12.40 11.72 -5.07
N LEU A 71 11.10 12.00 -5.05
CA LEU A 71 10.29 12.22 -6.24
C LEU A 71 10.50 13.62 -6.83
N PHE A 72 10.72 14.61 -5.97
CA PHE A 72 10.79 16.01 -6.37
C PHE A 72 11.66 16.80 -5.41
N ASN A 73 12.48 17.70 -5.96
CA ASN A 73 13.29 18.64 -5.21
C ASN A 73 12.89 20.08 -5.61
N GLY A 74 12.51 20.91 -4.64
CA GLY A 74 12.07 22.30 -4.85
C GLY A 74 10.66 22.59 -4.36
N TYR A 75 10.05 23.66 -4.89
CA TYR A 75 8.70 24.11 -4.53
C TYR A 75 7.78 24.11 -5.75
N ARG A 76 6.53 23.68 -5.55
CA ARG A 76 5.46 23.85 -6.54
C ARG A 76 4.23 24.47 -5.89
N THR A 77 3.61 25.36 -6.64
CA THR A 77 2.38 26.03 -6.21
C THR A 77 1.19 25.12 -6.47
N ILE A 78 0.38 24.93 -5.44
CA ILE A 78 -0.96 24.33 -5.57
C ILE A 78 -1.90 25.47 -5.92
N TYR A 79 -2.46 25.44 -7.13
CA TYR A 79 -3.45 26.43 -7.56
C TYR A 79 -4.85 26.01 -7.12
N PRO A 80 -5.74 26.96 -6.77
CA PRO A 80 -7.14 26.65 -6.47
C PRO A 80 -7.79 25.83 -7.59
N ASP A 81 -8.59 24.84 -7.19
CA ASP A 81 -9.39 23.97 -8.07
C ASP A 81 -8.57 23.21 -9.14
N LYS A 82 -7.26 23.03 -8.92
CA LYS A 82 -6.38 22.28 -9.81
C LYS A 82 -5.60 21.20 -9.07
N TRP A 83 -5.49 20.04 -9.71
CA TRP A 83 -4.57 18.98 -9.26
C TRP A 83 -3.13 19.35 -9.57
N LEU A 84 -2.26 19.20 -8.57
CA LEU A 84 -0.81 19.20 -8.75
C LEU A 84 -0.33 17.76 -8.83
N ASN A 85 0.03 17.31 -10.03
CA ASN A 85 0.54 15.96 -10.25
C ASN A 85 2.08 15.94 -10.22
N ILE A 86 2.64 15.05 -9.42
CA ILE A 86 4.09 14.80 -9.34
C ILE A 86 4.27 13.29 -9.55
N SER A 87 4.98 12.91 -10.62
CA SER A 87 5.31 11.53 -10.94
C SER A 87 6.79 11.39 -11.25
N LYS A 88 7.32 10.19 -10.98
CA LYS A 88 8.69 9.80 -11.33
C LYS A 88 8.69 8.30 -11.57
N ASP A 89 9.20 7.88 -12.72
CA ASP A 89 9.43 6.48 -12.99
C ASP A 89 10.65 6.00 -12.19
N LEU A 90 10.49 4.88 -11.50
CA LEU A 90 11.53 4.29 -10.64
C LEU A 90 11.61 2.80 -10.93
N THR A 91 12.84 2.32 -11.07
CA THR A 91 13.19 0.91 -11.04
C THR A 91 13.67 0.51 -9.65
N VAL A 92 13.64 -0.79 -9.34
CA VAL A 92 14.15 -1.29 -8.04
C VAL A 92 15.61 -0.88 -7.83
N SER A 93 16.42 -0.92 -8.88
CA SER A 93 17.82 -0.48 -8.86
C SER A 93 18.03 1.00 -8.58
N ASP A 94 17.02 1.86 -8.85
CA ASP A 94 17.11 3.29 -8.57
C ASP A 94 16.98 3.60 -7.07
N VAL A 95 16.45 2.65 -6.29
CA VAL A 95 16.00 2.90 -4.91
C VAL A 95 16.63 1.95 -3.89
N THR A 96 17.19 0.83 -4.33
CA THR A 96 17.95 -0.10 -3.48
C THR A 96 18.92 -0.95 -4.31
N GLN A 97 20.05 -1.33 -3.71
CA GLN A 97 20.97 -2.35 -4.27
C GLN A 97 20.63 -3.78 -3.79
N ASP A 98 19.64 -3.91 -2.91
CA ASP A 98 19.26 -5.19 -2.33
C ASP A 98 18.36 -5.99 -3.28
N SER A 99 18.93 -7.08 -3.79
CA SER A 99 18.24 -8.05 -4.66
C SER A 99 17.12 -8.86 -3.98
N CYS A 100 16.97 -8.73 -2.66
CA CYS A 100 15.91 -9.40 -1.89
C CYS A 100 14.54 -8.75 -2.08
N MET A 101 14.46 -7.54 -2.63
CA MET A 101 13.18 -6.88 -2.90
C MET A 101 12.39 -7.65 -3.97
N LYS A 102 11.32 -8.35 -3.56
CA LYS A 102 10.42 -9.10 -4.46
C LYS A 102 9.13 -8.37 -4.78
N GLY A 103 8.77 -7.36 -3.99
CA GLY A 103 7.54 -6.61 -4.13
C GLY A 103 7.45 -5.55 -3.04
N VAL A 104 6.41 -4.72 -3.14
CA VAL A 104 6.14 -3.64 -2.18
C VAL A 104 5.17 -4.14 -1.11
N GLU A 105 5.54 -3.93 0.15
CA GLU A 105 4.69 -4.23 1.32
C GLU A 105 3.99 -2.96 1.81
N HIS A 106 4.78 -1.91 2.08
CA HIS A 106 4.32 -0.63 2.61
C HIS A 106 4.90 0.51 1.78
N VAL A 107 4.10 1.56 1.58
CA VAL A 107 4.52 2.79 0.91
C VAL A 107 4.29 3.97 1.86
N ILE A 108 5.33 4.78 2.03
CA ILE A 108 5.27 6.00 2.84
C ILE A 108 5.67 7.18 1.95
N ALA A 109 4.80 8.18 1.85
CA ALA A 109 5.11 9.44 1.18
C ALA A 109 5.31 10.55 2.21
N ASN A 110 6.55 11.04 2.30
CA ASN A 110 6.89 12.18 3.16
C ASN A 110 6.66 13.47 2.37
N ILE A 111 5.57 14.18 2.66
CA ILE A 111 5.15 15.38 1.94
C ILE A 111 5.24 16.60 2.87
N THR A 112 6.01 17.59 2.45
CA THR A 112 6.09 18.91 3.10
C THR A 112 5.38 19.93 2.21
N LEU A 113 4.37 20.61 2.75
CA LEU A 113 3.61 21.63 2.01
C LEU A 113 3.10 22.74 2.95
N THR A 114 2.73 23.89 2.37
CA THR A 114 2.05 24.99 3.06
C THR A 114 0.73 25.28 2.36
N HIS A 115 -0.36 25.42 3.13
CA HIS A 115 -1.68 25.73 2.59
C HIS A 115 -2.50 26.53 3.60
N ARG A 116 -3.40 27.41 3.12
CA ARG A 116 -4.22 28.28 3.99
C ARG A 116 -5.23 27.49 4.84
N SER A 117 -5.73 26.37 4.32
CA SER A 117 -6.67 25.49 5.03
C SER A 117 -6.38 24.02 4.73
N ARG A 118 -5.92 23.26 5.73
CA ARG A 118 -5.64 21.82 5.57
C ARG A 118 -6.88 21.01 5.17
N LYS A 119 -8.08 21.44 5.59
CA LYS A 119 -9.35 20.73 5.32
C LYS A 119 -9.74 20.76 3.84
N GLN A 120 -9.15 21.64 3.05
CA GLN A 120 -9.41 21.77 1.61
C GLN A 120 -8.42 20.98 0.75
N LEU A 121 -7.51 20.20 1.37
CA LEU A 121 -6.54 19.39 0.65
C LEU A 121 -7.04 17.96 0.51
N SER A 122 -6.91 17.41 -0.69
CA SER A 122 -6.99 15.98 -0.96
C SER A 122 -5.66 15.54 -1.57
N ILE A 123 -5.11 14.43 -1.10
CA ILE A 123 -3.83 13.89 -1.55
C ILE A 123 -4.06 12.43 -1.92
N PHE A 124 -3.62 12.05 -3.11
CA PHE A 124 -3.69 10.68 -3.61
C PHE A 124 -2.29 10.21 -4.00
N ILE A 125 -2.04 8.93 -3.79
CA ILE A 125 -0.85 8.22 -4.27
C ILE A 125 -1.36 7.12 -5.18
N VAL A 126 -0.92 7.13 -6.43
CA VAL A 126 -1.35 6.17 -7.45
C VAL A 126 -0.15 5.30 -7.83
N SER A 127 -0.34 3.99 -7.88
CA SER A 127 0.74 3.06 -8.24
C SER A 127 0.90 2.99 -9.76
N PRO A 128 2.01 2.43 -10.28
CA PRO A 128 2.13 2.19 -11.72
C PRO A 128 1.03 1.30 -12.31
N SER A 129 0.38 0.47 -11.47
CA SER A 129 -0.74 -0.39 -11.87
C SER A 129 -2.11 0.28 -11.80
N GLY A 130 -2.15 1.58 -11.46
CA GLY A 130 -3.36 2.31 -11.09
C GLY A 130 -3.63 2.20 -9.59
#